data_AF-A0A3N5U4W9-F1
#
_entry.id   AF-A0A3N5U4W9-F1
#
_cell.length_a   1.000
_cell.length_b   1.000
_cell.length_c   1.000
_cell.angle_alpha   90.00
_cell.angle_beta   90.00
_cell.angle_gamma   90.00
#
_symmetry.space_group_name_H-M   'P 1'
#
loop_
_entity.id
_entity.type
_entity.pdbx_description
1 polymer ?
#
loop_
_entity_poly.entity_id
_entity_poly.type
_entity_poly.pdbx_seq_one_letter_code
_entity_poly.pdbx_strand_id
1 'polypeptide(L)'
;MQERDLHIQAVTQRLRIIFRAMQAHSKFVEKECGLSSAKLWMLHHIAANPGLKVSVLASSLFIHPSTCSNMLGRLEEKNLVVRDRQKKDQRSVLL
;
A
#
# COMPACT_ATOMS: atom_id res chain seq x y z
N MET A 1 -23.53 -13.51 28.96
CA MET A 1 -22.41 -14.02 28.15
C MET A 1 -22.81 -14.21 26.68
N GLN A 2 -23.96 -14.84 26.37
CA GLN A 2 -24.48 -15.04 25.01
C GLN A 2 -24.72 -13.76 24.18
N GLU A 3 -25.22 -12.68 24.80
CA GLU A 3 -25.56 -11.45 24.07
C GLU A 3 -24.32 -10.72 23.50
N ARG A 4 -23.20 -10.79 24.23
CA ARG A 4 -21.93 -10.18 23.80
C ARG A 4 -21.33 -10.93 22.61
N ASP A 5 -21.42 -12.25 22.59
CA ASP A 5 -20.89 -13.08 21.50
C ASP A 5 -21.69 -12.89 20.22
N LEU A 6 -23.01 -12.77 20.32
CA LEU A 6 -23.88 -12.41 19.18
C LEU A 6 -23.52 -11.03 18.61
N HIS A 7 -23.24 -10.06 19.48
CA HIS A 7 -22.83 -8.72 19.04
C HIS A 7 -21.47 -8.74 18.32
N ILE A 8 -20.49 -9.47 18.86
CA ILE A 8 -19.16 -9.64 18.23
C ILE A 8 -19.28 -10.31 16.86
N GLN A 9 -20.11 -11.35 16.74
CA GLN A 9 -20.36 -12.03 15.47
C GLN A 9 -21.01 -11.09 14.45
N ALA A 10 -22.01 -10.30 14.86
CA ALA A 10 -22.68 -9.34 13.97
C ALA A 10 -21.71 -8.26 13.46
N VAL A 11 -20.86 -7.71 14.32
CA VAL A 11 -19.84 -6.71 13.94
C VAL A 11 -18.82 -7.34 12.99
N THR A 12 -18.34 -8.55 13.29
CA THR A 12 -17.36 -9.25 12.45
C THR A 12 -17.92 -9.56 11.07
N GLN A 13 -19.19 -9.95 11.00
CA GLN A 13 -19.87 -10.22 9.73
C GLN A 13 -20.00 -8.96 8.88
N ARG A 14 -20.39 -7.83 9.49
CA ARG A 14 -20.48 -6.53 8.79
C ARG A 14 -19.12 -6.06 8.30
N LEU A 15 -18.09 -6.19 9.15
CA LEU A 15 -16.70 -5.87 8.78
C LEU A 15 -16.24 -6.71 7.58
N ARG A 16 -16.58 -8.01 7.56
CA ARG A 16 -16.24 -8.90 6.43
C ARG A 16 -16.91 -8.47 5.14
N ILE A 17 -18.16 -8.01 5.17
CA ILE A 17 -18.86 -7.50 3.98
C ILE A 17 -18.14 -6.26 3.43
N ILE A 18 -17.83 -5.30 4.31
CA ILE A 18 -17.10 -4.08 3.95
C ILE A 18 -15.74 -4.42 3.34
N PHE A 19 -14.99 -5.32 3.98
CA PHE A 19 -13.68 -5.73 3.51
C PHE A 19 -13.74 -6.43 2.14
N ARG A 20 -14.76 -7.26 1.88
CA ARG A 20 -14.95 -7.89 0.57
C ARG A 20 -15.30 -6.86 -0.51
N ALA A 21 -16.13 -5.86 -0.20
CA ALA A 21 -16.43 -4.77 -1.12
C ALA A 21 -15.16 -3.95 -1.45
N MET A 22 -14.35 -3.63 -0.44
CA MET A 22 -13.05 -2.95 -0.64
C MET A 22 -12.10 -3.79 -1.50
N GLN A 23 -12.01 -5.10 -1.27
CA GLN A 23 -11.18 -5.98 -2.10
C GLN A 23 -11.67 -6.06 -3.54
N ALA A 24 -12.99 -6.14 -3.76
CA ALA A 24 -13.56 -6.16 -5.11
C ALA A 24 -13.25 -4.86 -5.85
N HIS A 25 -13.40 -3.71 -5.19
CA HIS A 25 -13.01 -2.42 -5.73
C HIS A 25 -11.50 -2.37 -6.01
N SER A 26 -10.67 -2.87 -5.11
CA SER A 26 -9.22 -2.90 -5.31
C SER A 26 -8.83 -3.74 -6.53
N LYS A 27 -9.50 -4.87 -6.77
CA LYS A 27 -9.26 -5.72 -7.95
C LYS A 27 -9.75 -5.05 -9.24
N PHE A 28 -10.87 -4.33 -9.17
CA PHE A 28 -11.37 -3.54 -10.28
C PHE A 28 -10.35 -2.47 -10.69
N VAL A 29 -9.88 -1.66 -9.73
CA VAL A 29 -8.83 -0.66 -9.96
C VAL A 29 -7.55 -1.29 -10.51
N GLU A 30 -7.16 -2.46 -10.00
CA GLU A 30 -6.00 -3.18 -10.51
C GLU A 30 -6.15 -3.61 -11.97
N LYS A 31 -7.37 -4.02 -12.37
CA LYS A 31 -7.67 -4.41 -13.74
C LYS A 31 -7.61 -3.22 -14.70
N GLU A 32 -8.15 -2.07 -14.29
CA GLU A 32 -8.21 -0.87 -15.15
C GLU A 32 -6.86 -0.16 -15.23
N CYS A 33 -6.12 -0.04 -14.12
CA CYS A 33 -4.86 0.70 -14.08
C CYS A 33 -3.62 -0.18 -14.31
N GLY A 34 -3.76 -1.52 -14.32
CA GLY A 34 -2.63 -2.46 -14.36
C GLY A 34 -1.72 -2.41 -13.12
N LEU A 35 -2.18 -1.74 -12.05
CA LEU A 35 -1.46 -1.51 -10.80
C LEU A 35 -2.41 -1.75 -9.63
N SER A 36 -1.99 -2.53 -8.64
CA SER A 36 -2.79 -2.74 -7.43
C SER A 36 -3.03 -1.43 -6.69
N SER A 37 -4.17 -1.32 -5.99
CA SER A 37 -4.54 -0.11 -5.24
C SER A 37 -3.45 0.34 -4.26
N ALA A 38 -2.74 -0.61 -3.64
CA ALA A 38 -1.61 -0.30 -2.77
C ALA A 38 -0.43 0.37 -3.51
N LYS A 39 -0.15 -0.05 -4.76
CA LYS A 39 0.89 0.57 -5.60
C LYS A 39 0.48 1.96 -6.08
N LEU A 40 -0.78 2.16 -6.44
CA LEU A 40 -1.31 3.48 -6.79
C LEU A 40 -1.23 4.43 -5.60
N TRP A 41 -1.61 3.95 -4.42
CA TRP A 41 -1.52 4.74 -3.19
C TRP A 41 -0.07 5.07 -2.82
N MET A 42 0.86 4.14 -3.04
CA MET A 42 2.30 4.38 -2.94
C MET A 42 2.77 5.46 -3.90
N LEU A 43 2.39 5.40 -5.18
CA LEU A 43 2.73 6.43 -6.17
C LEU A 43 2.19 7.80 -5.76
N HIS A 44 0.95 7.87 -5.28
CA HIS A 44 0.35 9.09 -4.77
C HIS A 44 1.17 9.69 -3.60
N HIS A 45 1.58 8.84 -2.66
CA HIS A 45 2.41 9.28 -1.52
C HIS A 45 3.79 9.79 -1.94
N ILE A 46 4.44 9.13 -2.90
CA ILE A 46 5.73 9.54 -3.45
C ILE A 46 5.57 10.86 -4.23
N ALA A 47 4.49 11.01 -5.00
CA ALA A 47 4.19 12.23 -5.75
C ALA A 47 3.94 13.44 -4.85
N ALA A 48 3.26 13.22 -3.72
CA ALA A 48 3.06 14.26 -2.73
C ALA A 48 4.34 14.63 -1.96
N ASN A 49 5.34 13.73 -1.92
CA ASN A 49 6.54 13.89 -1.10
C ASN A 49 7.78 13.29 -1.81
N PRO A 50 8.33 13.99 -2.82
CA PRO A 50 9.50 13.52 -3.53
C PRO A 50 10.73 13.48 -2.60
N GLY A 51 11.60 12.47 -2.77
CA GLY A 51 12.82 12.30 -1.97
C GLY A 51 12.61 11.59 -0.64
N LEU A 52 11.43 10.99 -0.41
CA LEU A 52 11.15 10.25 0.82
C LEU A 52 12.01 9.00 1.01
N LYS A 53 12.32 8.73 2.29
CA LYS A 53 12.91 7.46 2.72
C LYS A 53 11.90 6.32 2.63
N VAL A 54 12.34 5.17 2.10
CA VAL A 54 11.57 3.92 2.05
C VAL A 54 11.03 3.53 3.43
N SER A 55 11.78 3.80 4.50
CA SER A 55 11.31 3.55 5.87
C SER A 55 10.16 4.46 6.27
N VAL A 56 10.20 5.74 5.88
CA VAL A 56 9.11 6.69 6.14
C VAL A 56 7.88 6.31 5.30
N LEU A 57 8.09 5.97 4.03
CA LEU A 57 7.02 5.49 3.15
C LEU A 57 6.36 4.22 3.70
N ALA A 58 7.13 3.25 4.21
CA ALA A 58 6.58 2.05 4.83
C ALA A 58 5.72 2.37 6.06
N SER A 59 6.17 3.31 6.90
CA SER A 59 5.40 3.80 8.05
C SER A 59 4.13 4.52 7.64
N SER A 60 4.19 5.42 6.66
CA SER A 60 3.01 6.13 6.14
C SER A 60 2.00 5.18 5.52
N LEU A 61 2.48 4.10 4.89
CA LEU A 61 1.63 3.10 4.26
C LEU A 61 1.15 2.00 5.24
N PHE A 62 1.56 2.04 6.52
CA PHE A 62 1.29 1.01 7.54
C PHE A 62 1.64 -0.42 7.09
N ILE A 63 2.74 -0.57 6.34
CA ILE A 63 3.23 -1.86 5.84
C ILE A 63 4.66 -2.13 6.32
N HIS A 64 5.03 -3.40 6.31
CA HIS A 64 6.41 -3.77 6.63
C HIS A 64 7.41 -3.20 5.59
N PRO A 65 8.59 -2.72 6.01
CA PRO A 65 9.61 -2.18 5.10
C PRO A 65 10.02 -3.11 3.95
N SER A 66 10.00 -4.42 4.17
CA SER A 66 10.27 -5.42 3.11
C SER A 66 9.16 -5.43 2.04
N THR A 67 7.88 -5.38 2.44
CA THR A 67 6.75 -5.28 1.52
C THR A 67 6.78 -3.98 0.74
N CYS A 68 7.11 -2.87 1.42
CA CYS A 68 7.31 -1.57 0.77
C CYS A 68 8.42 -1.63 -0.28
N SER A 69 9.57 -2.21 0.05
CA SER A 69 10.71 -2.34 -0.86
C SER A 69 10.40 -3.23 -2.06
N ASN A 70 9.68 -4.33 -1.86
CA ASN A 70 9.24 -5.22 -2.93
C ASN A 70 8.24 -4.53 -3.88
N MET A 71 7.32 -3.73 -3.34
CA MET A 71 6.38 -2.96 -4.15
C MET A 71 7.08 -1.86 -4.95
N LEU A 72 8.05 -1.16 -4.34
CA LEU A 72 8.90 -0.20 -5.04
C LEU A 72 9.68 -0.85 -6.18
N GLY A 73 10.28 -2.04 -5.97
CA GLY A 73 10.98 -2.75 -7.04
C GLY A 73 10.09 -3.04 -8.25
N ARG A 74 8.84 -3.46 -8.02
CA ARG A 74 7.86 -3.66 -9.10
C ARG A 74 7.42 -2.36 -9.80
N LEU A 75 7.53 -1.21 -9.14
CA LEU A 75 7.25 0.09 -9.74
C LEU A 75 8.46 0.60 -10.55
N GLU A 76 9.68 0.33 -10.10
CA GLU A 76 10.91 0.58 -10.87
C GLU A 76 10.98 -0.28 -12.14
N GLU A 77 10.61 -1.56 -12.07
CA GLU A 77 10.51 -2.44 -13.24
C GLU A 77 9.56 -1.88 -14.32
N LYS A 78 8.56 -1.10 -13.90
CA LYS A 78 7.61 -0.42 -14.78
C LYS A 78 8.06 1.00 -15.17
N ASN A 79 9.26 1.42 -14.76
CA ASN A 79 9.80 2.78 -14.93
C ASN A 79 8.89 3.89 -14.39
N LEU A 80 8.10 3.60 -13.36
CA LEU A 80 7.18 4.55 -12.73
C LEU A 80 7.82 5.31 -11.56
N VAL A 81 8.98 4.86 -11.09
CA VAL A 81 9.71 5.39 -9.93
C VAL A 81 11.20 5.17 -10.16
N VAL A 82 12.04 6.09 -9.67
CA VAL A 82 13.49 5.97 -9.67
C VAL A 82 14.02 6.08 -8.24
N ARG A 83 14.78 5.09 -7.74
CA ARG A 83 15.50 5.22 -6.47
C ARG A 83 16.91 5.76 -6.70
N ASP A 84 17.24 6.87 -6.05
CA ASP A 84 18.62 7.33 -6.03
C ASP A 84 19.43 6.49 -5.02
N ARG A 85 20.44 5.80 -5.56
CA ARG A 85 21.45 5.03 -4.83
C ARG A 85 22.82 5.78 -4.82
N GLN A 86 22.92 7.01 -4.31
CA GLN A 86 24.13 7.65 -3.73
C GLN A 86 24.77 7.02 -2.45
N LYS A 87 25.73 6.08 -2.62
CA LYS A 87 26.44 5.13 -1.70
C LYS A 87 26.66 5.38 -0.18
N LYS A 88 26.05 6.34 0.50
CA LYS A 88 26.32 6.61 1.93
C LYS A 88 25.12 6.59 2.87
N ASP A 89 23.89 6.77 2.38
CA ASP A 89 22.68 6.67 3.22
C ASP A 89 21.36 6.60 2.40
N GLN A 90 21.30 5.74 1.36
CA GLN A 90 20.25 5.85 0.32
C GLN A 90 18.94 5.18 0.63
N ARG A 91 18.01 6.00 1.08
CA ARG A 91 16.59 5.74 0.86
C ARG A 91 16.00 7.02 0.31
N SER A 92 16.16 7.32 -0.97
CA SER A 92 15.48 8.49 -1.56
C SER A 92 14.77 8.02 -2.82
N VAL A 93 13.44 8.05 -2.77
CA VAL A 93 12.59 7.71 -3.92
C VAL A 93 12.28 9.02 -4.67
N LEU A 94 12.66 9.09 -5.94
CA LEU A 94 12.38 10.20 -6.84
C LEU A 94 11.41 9.74 -7.93
N LEU A 95 10.57 10.66 -8.40
CA LEU A 95 9.68 10.48 -9.55
C LEU A 95 10.33 11.04 -10.80
#